data_AF-A0A658NQ46-F1
#
_entry.id   AF-A0A658NQ46-F1
#
_cell.length_a   1.000
_cell.length_b   1.000
_cell.length_c   1.000
_cell.angle_alpha   90.00
_cell.angle_beta   90.00
_cell.angle_gamma   90.00
#
_symmetry.space_group_name_H-M   'P 1'
#
loop_
_entity.id
_entity.type
_entity.pdbx_description
1 polymer ?
#
loop_
_entity_poly.entity_id
_entity_poly.type
_entity_poly.pdbx_seq_one_letter_code
_entity_poly.pdbx_strand_id
1 'polypeptide(L)'
;QIVVVQEVFGKIFNEGTAFQRDGSQFDRLFKDGDTYQIGSLKAFVMHTPGHTPACMTHVIGDAAFVGDTLFMPDGGTARADFPGGDARILFRS
;
A
#
# COMPACT_ATOMS: atom_id res chain seq x y z
N GLN A 1 1.96 6.21 6.43
CA GLN A 1 0.68 5.51 6.16
C GLN A 1 0.70 4.12 6.78
N ILE A 2 1.79 3.34 6.62
CA ILE A 2 1.91 1.99 7.20
C ILE A 2 1.67 1.92 8.73
N VAL A 3 2.11 2.94 9.48
CA VAL A 3 1.87 3.06 10.93
C VAL A 3 0.38 2.96 11.28
N VAL A 4 -0.52 3.53 10.45
CA VAL A 4 -1.97 3.44 10.68
C VAL A 4 -2.43 1.98 10.60
N VAL A 5 -1.96 1.24 9.61
CA VAL A 5 -2.26 -0.19 9.43
C VAL A 5 -1.71 -0.99 10.61
N GLN A 6 -0.45 -0.75 11.00
CA GLN A 6 0.19 -1.42 12.13
C GLN A 6 -0.53 -1.16 13.46
N GLU A 7 -0.94 0.08 13.71
CA GLU A 7 -1.72 0.46 14.90
C GLU A 7 -3.06 -0.24 14.97
N VAL A 8 -3.77 -0.33 13.85
CA VAL A 8 -5.09 -0.97 13.79
C VAL A 8 -4.97 -2.48 13.97
N PHE A 9 -4.17 -3.13 13.15
CA PHE A 9 -4.08 -4.59 13.17
C PHE A 9 -3.33 -5.12 14.39
N GLY A 10 -2.32 -4.40 14.89
CA GLY A 10 -1.68 -4.77 16.14
C GLY A 10 -2.66 -4.79 17.33
N LYS A 11 -3.67 -3.90 17.35
CA LYS A 11 -4.74 -3.96 18.35
C LYS A 11 -5.70 -5.12 18.11
N ILE A 12 -6.15 -5.31 16.86
CA ILE A 12 -7.09 -6.39 16.48
C ILE A 12 -6.52 -7.77 16.83
N PHE A 13 -5.24 -8.00 16.55
CA PHE A 13 -4.57 -9.27 16.81
C PHE A 13 -4.00 -9.40 18.23
N ASN A 14 -4.23 -8.41 19.10
CA ASN A 14 -3.71 -8.38 20.47
C ASN A 14 -2.18 -8.56 20.54
N GLU A 15 -1.46 -7.93 19.61
CA GLU A 15 -0.01 -7.95 19.57
C GLU A 15 0.56 -7.17 20.75
N GLY A 16 1.50 -7.78 21.47
CA GLY A 16 2.19 -7.17 22.61
C GLY A 16 3.11 -6.02 22.20
N THR A 17 3.73 -5.36 23.19
CA THR A 17 4.62 -4.21 22.98
C THR A 17 5.95 -4.55 22.30
N ALA A 18 6.28 -5.84 22.19
CA ALA A 18 7.43 -6.30 21.42
C ALA A 18 7.27 -6.05 19.91
N PHE A 19 6.03 -6.03 19.42
CA PHE A 19 5.72 -5.66 18.04
C PHE A 19 5.61 -4.14 17.92
N GLN A 20 6.70 -3.49 17.51
CA GLN A 20 6.72 -2.04 17.28
C GLN A 20 5.72 -1.65 16.17
N ARG A 21 5.10 -0.48 16.25
CA ARG A 21 4.08 -0.03 15.28
C ARG A 21 4.45 1.32 14.68
N ASP A 22 5.75 1.52 14.46
CA ASP A 22 6.37 2.76 14.04
C ASP A 22 6.99 2.68 12.64
N GLY A 23 6.75 1.56 11.93
CA GLY A 23 7.32 1.29 10.61
C GLY A 23 8.78 0.84 10.63
N SER A 24 9.41 0.69 11.79
CA SER A 24 10.82 0.27 11.92
C SER A 24 11.11 -1.15 11.42
N GLN A 25 10.07 -1.95 11.15
CA GLN A 25 10.20 -3.27 10.52
C GLN A 25 10.63 -3.21 9.07
N PHE A 26 10.56 -2.04 8.43
CA PHE A 26 10.89 -1.87 7.02
C PHE A 26 12.18 -1.08 6.89
N ASP A 27 13.08 -1.55 6.02
CA ASP A 27 14.33 -0.82 5.71
C ASP A 27 14.05 0.53 5.03
N ARG A 28 12.94 0.63 4.31
CA ARG A 28 12.54 1.85 3.60
C ARG A 28 11.03 2.03 3.61
N LEU A 29 10.61 3.24 3.92
CA LEU A 29 9.23 3.70 3.81
C LEU A 29 9.12 4.66 2.64
N PHE A 30 8.41 4.26 1.59
CA PHE A 30 8.19 5.11 0.42
C PHE A 30 7.09 6.14 0.67
N LYS A 31 7.26 7.30 0.04
CA LYS A 31 6.23 8.34 -0.11
C LYS A 31 5.75 8.37 -1.56
N ASP A 32 4.58 8.97 -1.76
CA ASP A 32 4.09 9.26 -3.10
C ASP A 32 5.14 10.07 -3.87
N GLY A 33 5.40 9.67 -5.11
CA GLY A 33 6.39 10.32 -5.97
C GLY A 33 7.84 9.84 -5.78
N ASP A 34 8.12 8.99 -4.79
CA ASP A 34 9.47 8.48 -4.58
C ASP A 34 9.95 7.64 -5.77
N THR A 35 11.27 7.58 -5.91
CA THR A 35 11.92 6.71 -6.92
C THR A 35 13.00 5.85 -6.30
N TYR A 36 13.24 4.70 -6.92
CA TYR A 36 14.33 3.78 -6.58
C TYR A 36 14.82 3.05 -7.83
N GLN A 37 15.91 2.29 -7.71
CA GLN A 37 16.55 1.59 -8.81
C GLN A 37 16.48 0.08 -8.62
N ILE A 38 16.29 -0.65 -9.72
CA ILE A 38 16.43 -2.10 -9.82
C ILE A 38 17.44 -2.36 -10.93
N GLY A 39 18.72 -2.53 -10.58
CA GLY A 39 19.80 -2.49 -11.58
C GLY A 39 19.83 -1.12 -12.29
N SER A 40 19.61 -1.11 -13.61
CA SER A 40 19.50 0.11 -14.43
C SER A 40 18.06 0.64 -14.58
N LEU A 41 17.06 -0.08 -14.07
CA LEU A 41 15.66 0.30 -14.19
C LEU A 41 15.26 1.26 -13.08
N LYS A 42 14.78 2.44 -13.47
CA LYS A 42 14.18 3.39 -12.53
C LYS A 42 12.72 3.01 -12.26
N ALA A 43 12.41 2.83 -10.99
CA ALA A 43 11.07 2.64 -10.49
C ALA A 43 10.52 3.95 -9.89
N PHE A 44 9.24 4.19 -10.09
CA PHE A 44 8.47 5.29 -9.52
C PHE A 44 7.33 4.74 -8.67
N VAL A 45 7.09 5.33 -7.52
CA VAL A 45 6.08 4.85 -6.56
C VAL A 45 4.91 5.82 -6.50
N MET A 46 3.71 5.29 -6.63
CA MET A 46 2.44 6.02 -6.48
C MET A 46 1.71 5.55 -5.24
N HIS A 47 1.27 6.47 -4.39
CA HIS A 47 0.37 6.15 -3.28
C HIS A 47 -1.05 5.95 -3.83
N THR A 48 -1.56 4.72 -3.77
CA THR A 48 -2.85 4.32 -4.36
C THR A 48 -3.75 3.68 -3.30
N PRO A 49 -4.18 4.46 -2.28
CA PRO A 49 -4.97 3.95 -1.17
C PRO A 49 -6.39 3.56 -1.59
N GLY A 50 -7.08 2.80 -0.74
CA GLY A 50 -8.51 2.52 -0.93
C GLY A 50 -8.85 1.11 -0.53
N HIS A 51 -8.12 0.11 -1.03
CA HIS A 51 -8.17 -1.24 -0.49
C HIS A 51 -7.68 -1.26 0.96
N THR A 52 -6.52 -0.63 1.20
CA THR A 52 -6.04 -0.23 2.53
C THR A 52 -5.49 1.21 2.48
N PRO A 53 -5.27 1.88 3.63
CA PRO A 53 -4.65 3.22 3.66
C PRO A 53 -3.22 3.29 3.12
N ALA A 54 -2.53 2.15 3.00
CA ALA A 54 -1.10 2.07 2.73
C ALA A 54 -0.75 1.38 1.40
N CYS A 55 -1.75 1.08 0.54
CA CYS A 55 -1.52 0.51 -0.78
C CYS A 55 -0.67 1.44 -1.66
N MET A 56 0.29 0.86 -2.39
CA MET A 56 1.19 1.55 -3.31
C MET A 56 1.18 0.84 -4.66
N THR A 57 1.36 1.61 -5.73
CA THR A 57 1.58 1.11 -7.09
C THR A 57 3.02 1.43 -7.48
N HIS A 58 3.72 0.44 -8.06
CA HIS A 58 5.10 0.60 -8.52
C HIS A 58 5.12 0.62 -10.05
N VAL A 59 5.56 1.73 -10.64
CA VAL A 59 5.72 1.90 -12.09
C VAL A 59 7.18 1.68 -12.44
N ILE A 60 7.46 0.69 -13.28
CA ILE A 60 8.81 0.29 -13.68
C ILE A 60 8.81 0.18 -15.20
N GLY A 61 9.46 1.13 -15.88
CA GLY A 61 9.36 1.22 -17.34
C GLY A 61 7.93 1.54 -17.77
N ASP A 62 7.34 0.66 -18.59
CA ASP A 62 5.97 0.73 -19.10
C ASP A 62 4.99 -0.19 -18.35
N ALA A 63 5.44 -0.84 -17.27
CA ALA A 63 4.62 -1.73 -16.45
C ALA A 63 4.26 -1.10 -15.11
N ALA A 64 3.01 -1.28 -14.69
CA ALA A 64 2.53 -0.90 -13.36
C ALA A 64 2.16 -2.15 -12.55
N PHE A 65 2.76 -2.29 -11.37
CA PHE A 65 2.42 -3.31 -10.39
C PHE A 65 1.42 -2.68 -9.40
N VAL A 66 0.13 -2.91 -9.65
CA VAL A 66 -0.98 -2.15 -9.04
C VAL A 66 -1.48 -2.69 -7.69
N GLY A 67 -0.94 -3.82 -7.22
CA GLY A 67 -1.44 -4.50 -6.03
C GLY A 67 -2.94 -4.79 -6.13
N ASP A 68 -3.65 -4.73 -5.00
CA ASP A 68 -5.11 -4.88 -4.91
C ASP A 68 -5.84 -3.55 -5.20
N THR A 69 -5.44 -2.82 -6.24
CA THR A 69 -6.18 -1.63 -6.71
C THR A 69 -7.14 -2.01 -7.84
N LEU A 70 -6.63 -2.75 -8.82
CA LEU A 70 -7.37 -3.26 -9.98
C LEU A 70 -7.12 -4.76 -10.13
N PHE A 71 -8.15 -5.48 -10.56
CA PHE A 71 -8.02 -6.85 -11.04
C PHE A 71 -8.14 -6.89 -12.56
N MET A 72 -8.13 -8.12 -13.10
CA MET A 72 -8.48 -8.34 -14.50
C MET A 72 -9.82 -7.67 -14.83
N PRO A 73 -10.04 -7.22 -16.08
CA PRO A 73 -11.25 -6.49 -16.43
C PRO A 73 -12.57 -7.19 -16.08
N ASP A 74 -12.58 -8.53 -16.10
CA ASP A 74 -13.71 -9.38 -15.72
C ASP A 74 -13.81 -9.64 -14.19
N GLY A 75 -12.75 -9.34 -13.44
CA GLY A 75 -12.69 -9.40 -11.97
C GLY A 75 -12.97 -8.07 -11.27
N GLY A 76 -12.86 -6.94 -11.97
CA GLY A 76 -13.20 -5.62 -11.43
C GLY A 76 -12.14 -5.03 -10.49
N THR A 77 -12.54 -4.68 -9.26
CA THR A 77 -11.69 -4.02 -8.26
C THR A 77 -11.65 -4.79 -6.95
N ALA A 78 -10.66 -4.50 -6.11
CA ALA A 78 -10.60 -5.09 -4.77
C ALA A 78 -11.72 -4.56 -3.85
N ARG A 79 -11.92 -5.30 -2.75
CA ARG A 79 -12.74 -4.85 -1.62
C ARG A 79 -12.15 -3.60 -0.96
N ALA A 80 -12.98 -2.77 -0.33
CA ALA A 80 -12.53 -1.53 0.33
C ALA A 80 -13.13 -1.38 1.73
N ASP A 81 -13.36 -2.49 2.43
CA ASP A 81 -14.01 -2.58 3.73
C ASP A 81 -13.07 -3.08 4.85
N PHE A 82 -11.77 -3.24 4.56
CA PHE A 82 -10.77 -3.35 5.62
C PHE A 82 -10.75 -2.06 6.47
N PRO A 83 -10.26 -2.11 7.72
CA PRO A 83 -10.09 -0.91 8.51
C PRO A 83 -9.27 0.18 7.79
N GLY A 84 -9.90 1.32 7.53
CA GLY A 84 -9.33 2.43 6.77
C GLY A 84 -9.40 2.29 5.24
N GLY A 85 -9.97 1.20 4.73
CA GLY A 85 -10.37 1.09 3.33
C GLY A 85 -11.55 2.03 3.02
N ASP A 86 -11.60 2.52 1.78
CA ASP A 86 -12.64 3.44 1.31
C ASP A 86 -12.81 3.31 -0.21
N ALA A 87 -14.03 2.97 -0.64
CA ALA A 87 -14.34 2.73 -2.06
C ALA A 87 -14.23 4.01 -2.94
N ARG A 88 -14.50 5.19 -2.38
CA ARG A 88 -14.35 6.47 -3.10
C ARG A 88 -12.88 6.84 -3.27
N ILE A 89 -12.05 6.54 -2.29
CA ILE A 89 -10.60 6.71 -2.38
C ILE A 89 -10.03 5.70 -3.39
N LEU A 90 -10.48 4.44 -3.35
CA LEU A 90 -10.08 3.42 -4.31
C LEU A 90 -10.39 3.85 -5.75
N PHE A 91 -11.58 4.39 -6.00
CA PHE A 91 -11.99 4.86 -7.33
C PHE A 91 -11.16 6.06 -7.85
N ARG A 92 -10.58 6.87 -6.96
CA ARG A 92 -9.80 8.06 -7.33
C ARG A 92 -8.31 7.77 -7.54
N SER A 93 -7.85 6.63 -7.05
CA SER A 93 -6.44 6.24 -7.07
C SER A 93 -5.98 5.80 -8.45
#